data_AF-A0A7V3G0P4-F1
#
_entry.id   AF-A0A7V3G0P4-F1
#
_cell.length_a   1.000
_cell.length_b   1.000
_cell.length_c   1.000
_cell.angle_alpha   90.00
_cell.angle_beta   90.00
_cell.angle_gamma   90.00
#
_symmetry.space_group_name_H-M   'P 1'
#
loop_
_entity.id
_entity.type
_entity.pdbx_description
1 polymer ?
#
loop_
_entity_poly.entity_id
_entity_poly.type
_entity_poly.pdbx_seq_one_letter_code
_entity_poly.pdbx_strand_id
1 'polypeptide(L)'
;MDREESVVNPLLPLTIAGAGLGLGWWGLRRRSLDRWLLPYLFQSRRRRAPRSGEKVHLLLCLCDHFEPKLGGAPPEQARQRVERWVEEYPRVLGEFRDSDGRPPRHTFFYPEEEYEPEYLDALAGLCRQGFGEVEIHLHHDRDTAQGLRHKLESFKTILAERHGLLARERTTGAVRYGFIHGNWALCNSRPDGRWCGVNNELTVLRQTGCYADFTLPSAPSPTQTRKINSLYYAGDNPNQPRGHDTGVDVGRRPQPEDSLLLIQGPLLLNWGNRKWGLLPRLENGCLQGSQPPSLERLHLWLKARVQVPGRPDWYFVKLHTHGASE
;
A
#
# COMPACT_ATOMS: atom_id res chain seq x y z
N MET A 1 33.34 -56.00 -35.39
CA MET A 1 33.86 -54.72 -34.87
C MET A 1 32.68 -53.76 -34.95
N ASP A 2 31.74 -53.97 -34.03
CA ASP A 2 30.40 -53.39 -34.10
C ASP A 2 30.34 -52.10 -33.32
N ARG A 3 29.78 -51.07 -33.97
CA ARG A 3 29.50 -49.76 -33.39
C ARG A 3 28.22 -49.85 -32.57
N GLU A 4 28.31 -49.61 -31.27
CA GLU A 4 27.16 -49.31 -30.42
C GLU A 4 26.67 -47.89 -30.70
N GLU A 5 25.45 -47.75 -31.23
CA GLU A 5 24.72 -46.49 -31.29
C GLU A 5 24.23 -46.10 -29.90
N SER A 6 24.75 -44.99 -29.37
CA SER A 6 24.24 -44.38 -28.14
C SER A 6 22.88 -43.73 -28.40
N VAL A 7 21.79 -44.41 -28.03
CA VAL A 7 20.45 -43.82 -28.00
C VAL A 7 20.41 -42.79 -26.88
N VAL A 8 20.65 -41.52 -27.23
CA VAL A 8 20.43 -40.39 -26.32
C VAL A 8 18.92 -40.30 -26.09
N ASN A 9 18.46 -40.68 -24.89
CA ASN A 9 17.05 -40.63 -24.53
C ASN A 9 16.55 -39.17 -24.54
N PRO A 10 15.68 -38.76 -25.49
CA PRO A 10 15.24 -37.37 -25.64
C PRO A 10 14.37 -36.89 -24.47
N LEU A 11 13.93 -37.78 -23.57
CA LEU A 11 13.11 -37.46 -22.41
C LEU A 11 13.90 -36.80 -21.26
N LEU A 12 15.23 -36.96 -21.22
CA LEU A 12 16.07 -36.40 -20.17
C LEU A 12 16.24 -34.87 -20.25
N PRO A 13 16.51 -34.24 -21.42
CA PRO A 13 16.53 -32.78 -21.53
C PRO A 13 15.15 -32.13 -21.37
N LEU A 14 14.07 -32.81 -21.76
CA LEU A 14 12.69 -32.33 -21.60
C LEU A 14 12.24 -32.27 -20.14
N THR A 15 12.64 -33.23 -19.32
CA THR A 15 12.33 -33.26 -17.87
C THR A 15 13.13 -32.22 -17.08
N ILE A 16 14.39 -31.96 -17.44
CA ILE A 16 15.21 -30.89 -16.83
C ILE A 16 14.70 -29.50 -17.23
N ALA A 17 14.32 -29.30 -18.50
CA ALA A 17 13.69 -28.06 -18.94
C ALA A 17 12.31 -27.83 -18.27
N GLY A 18 11.50 -28.89 -18.13
CA GLY A 18 10.21 -28.84 -17.43
C GLY A 18 10.34 -28.53 -15.94
N ALA A 19 11.33 -29.12 -15.26
CA ALA A 19 11.63 -28.84 -13.85
C ALA A 19 12.18 -27.42 -13.64
N GLY A 20 13.04 -26.93 -14.53
CA GLY A 20 13.54 -25.55 -14.50
C GLY A 20 12.44 -24.51 -14.75
N LEU A 21 11.52 -24.78 -15.69
CA LEU A 21 10.32 -23.97 -15.93
C LEU A 21 9.36 -24.02 -14.73
N GLY A 22 9.18 -25.18 -14.10
CA GLY A 22 8.35 -25.37 -12.91
C GLY A 22 8.89 -24.63 -11.68
N LEU A 23 10.19 -24.68 -11.43
CA LEU A 23 10.86 -23.96 -10.33
C LEU A 23 10.86 -22.44 -10.56
N GLY A 24 11.07 -22.01 -11.82
CA GLY A 24 10.94 -20.61 -12.21
C GLY A 24 9.51 -20.09 -12.02
N TRP A 25 8.52 -20.83 -12.49
CA TRP A 25 7.09 -20.52 -12.32
C TRP A 25 6.66 -20.50 -10.86
N TRP A 26 7.14 -21.43 -10.05
CA TRP A 26 6.89 -21.46 -8.60
C TRP A 26 7.50 -20.24 -7.89
N GLY A 27 8.74 -19.86 -8.24
CA GLY A 27 9.37 -18.64 -7.72
C GLY A 27 8.66 -17.35 -8.13
N LEU A 28 8.15 -17.28 -9.38
CA LEU A 28 7.34 -16.18 -9.89
C LEU A 28 6.00 -16.07 -9.13
N ARG A 29 5.27 -17.18 -8.97
CA ARG A 29 4.00 -17.23 -8.22
C ARG A 29 4.16 -16.92 -6.75
N ARG A 30 5.24 -17.37 -6.11
CA ARG A 30 5.51 -17.07 -4.70
C ARG A 30 5.74 -15.56 -4.43
N ARG A 31 6.09 -14.81 -5.48
CA ARG A 31 6.24 -13.34 -5.46
C ARG A 31 5.10 -12.60 -6.18
N SER A 32 4.05 -13.33 -6.57
CA SER A 32 2.93 -12.84 -7.37
C SER A 32 3.31 -12.12 -8.66
N LEU A 33 4.50 -12.42 -9.20
CA LEU A 33 4.99 -11.78 -10.43
C LEU A 33 4.08 -12.11 -11.61
N ASP A 34 3.50 -13.30 -11.63
CA ASP A 34 2.50 -13.72 -12.62
C ASP A 34 1.29 -12.78 -12.69
N ARG A 35 0.92 -12.14 -11.56
CA ARG A 35 -0.24 -11.25 -11.50
C ARG A 35 0.02 -9.88 -12.11
N TRP A 36 1.21 -9.31 -11.92
CA TRP A 36 1.47 -7.91 -12.29
C TRP A 36 2.59 -7.72 -13.32
N LEU A 37 3.37 -8.74 -13.66
CA LEU A 37 4.46 -8.61 -14.64
C LEU A 37 3.95 -8.26 -16.04
N LEU A 38 2.84 -8.84 -16.49
CA LEU A 38 2.24 -8.49 -17.78
C LEU A 38 1.78 -7.01 -17.81
N PRO A 39 0.94 -6.53 -16.87
CA PRO A 39 0.65 -5.10 -16.70
C PRO A 39 1.91 -4.23 -16.65
N TYR A 40 2.94 -4.68 -15.93
CA TYR A 40 4.22 -3.99 -15.84
C TYR A 40 4.92 -3.88 -17.19
N LEU A 41 4.93 -4.92 -18.02
CA LEU A 41 5.50 -4.84 -19.36
C LEU A 41 4.68 -3.91 -20.26
N PHE A 42 3.35 -3.93 -20.18
CA PHE A 42 2.49 -3.02 -20.96
C PHE A 42 2.64 -1.54 -20.56
N GLN A 43 2.93 -1.26 -19.29
CA GLN A 43 3.20 0.10 -18.80
C GLN A 43 4.61 0.61 -19.14
N SER A 44 5.49 -0.23 -19.68
CA SER A 44 6.91 0.10 -19.93
C SER A 44 7.12 1.40 -20.71
N ARG A 45 6.32 1.64 -21.76
CA ARG A 45 6.41 2.85 -22.60
C ARG A 45 6.01 4.13 -21.87
N ARG A 46 5.21 4.02 -20.81
CA ARG A 46 4.77 5.17 -20.00
C ARG A 46 5.78 5.52 -18.92
N ARG A 47 6.53 4.53 -18.40
CA ARG A 47 7.50 4.69 -17.32
C ARG A 47 8.65 5.60 -17.71
N ARG A 48 8.62 6.82 -17.18
CA ARG A 48 9.70 7.79 -17.29
C ARG A 48 9.66 8.70 -16.07
N ALA A 49 10.83 9.03 -15.55
CA ALA A 49 10.94 10.13 -14.60
C ALA A 49 10.73 11.47 -15.35
N PRO A 50 10.43 12.56 -14.61
CA PRO A 50 10.50 13.92 -15.14
C PRO A 50 11.85 14.18 -15.82
N ARG A 51 11.85 14.96 -16.88
CA ARG A 51 13.09 15.42 -17.53
C ARG A 51 13.79 16.44 -16.62
N SER A 52 15.12 16.56 -16.77
CA SER A 52 15.84 17.64 -16.10
C SER A 52 15.25 19.00 -16.48
N GLY A 53 15.01 19.85 -15.48
CA GLY A 53 14.37 21.17 -15.64
C GLY A 53 12.84 21.14 -15.83
N GLU A 54 12.21 19.97 -15.92
CA GLU A 54 10.74 19.86 -15.98
C GLU A 54 10.13 20.21 -14.62
N LYS A 55 9.25 21.21 -14.58
CA LYS A 55 8.47 21.54 -13.38
C LYS A 55 7.36 20.52 -13.20
N VAL A 56 7.31 19.89 -12.03
CA VAL A 56 6.31 18.89 -11.66
C VAL A 56 5.77 19.17 -10.27
N HIS A 57 4.60 18.65 -9.97
CA HIS A 57 4.05 18.62 -8.62
C HIS A 57 4.20 17.20 -8.06
N LEU A 58 4.86 17.08 -6.90
CA LEU A 58 4.98 15.82 -6.18
C LEU A 58 3.98 15.81 -5.03
N LEU A 59 3.00 14.91 -5.11
CA LEU A 59 2.10 14.58 -4.01
C LEU A 59 2.68 13.35 -3.31
N LEU A 60 3.30 13.56 -2.16
CA LEU A 60 3.96 12.54 -1.37
C LEU A 60 3.09 12.18 -0.16
N CYS A 61 2.81 10.89 0.02
CA CYS A 61 2.10 10.36 1.18
C CYS A 61 2.89 9.19 1.76
N LEU A 62 3.06 9.18 3.09
CA LEU A 62 3.62 8.06 3.84
C LEU A 62 2.48 7.40 4.60
N CYS A 63 2.06 6.21 4.15
CA CYS A 63 1.04 5.42 4.82
C CYS A 63 1.70 4.49 5.84
N ASP A 64 1.72 4.92 7.10
CA ASP A 64 2.33 4.18 8.19
C ASP A 64 1.36 3.16 8.78
N HIS A 65 1.73 1.88 8.75
CA HIS A 65 1.10 0.83 9.55
C HIS A 65 1.56 1.00 11.00
N PHE A 66 0.98 1.99 11.67
CA PHE A 66 1.47 2.47 12.94
C PHE A 66 0.97 1.57 14.07
N GLU A 67 1.76 0.54 14.39
CA GLU A 67 1.47 -0.48 15.41
C GLU A 67 2.43 -0.35 16.61
N PRO A 68 2.14 0.49 17.62
CA PRO A 68 2.99 0.64 18.81
C PRO A 68 3.30 -0.69 19.50
N LYS A 69 2.37 -1.65 19.46
CA LYS A 69 2.54 -2.96 20.12
C LYS A 69 3.17 -4.02 19.21
N LEU A 70 3.68 -3.63 18.03
CA LEU A 70 4.34 -4.52 17.08
C LEU A 70 5.34 -5.45 17.78
N GLY A 71 5.21 -6.75 17.51
CA GLY A 71 6.04 -7.80 18.10
C GLY A 71 5.62 -8.22 19.52
N GLY A 72 4.45 -7.79 19.99
CA GLY A 72 4.00 -8.02 21.36
C GLY A 72 4.74 -7.14 22.37
N ALA A 73 5.08 -5.92 21.97
CA ALA A 73 5.81 -4.98 22.81
C ALA A 73 5.05 -4.71 24.13
N PRO A 74 5.74 -4.69 25.29
CA PRO A 74 5.10 -4.36 26.55
C PRO A 74 4.59 -2.90 26.52
N PRO A 75 3.59 -2.56 27.34
CA PRO A 75 2.96 -1.22 27.33
C PRO A 75 3.96 -0.06 27.44
N GLU A 76 5.01 -0.24 28.25
CA GLU A 76 6.10 0.73 28.41
C GLU A 76 6.82 1.03 27.09
N GLN A 77 7.19 -0.01 26.34
CA GLN A 77 7.88 0.13 25.06
C GLN A 77 6.96 0.73 23.99
N ALA A 78 5.69 0.31 23.96
CA ALA A 78 4.70 0.89 23.06
C ALA A 78 4.47 2.39 23.33
N ARG A 79 4.42 2.79 24.60
CA ARG A 79 4.34 4.21 24.99
C ARG A 79 5.58 5.00 24.55
N GLN A 80 6.79 4.48 24.80
CA GLN A 80 8.03 5.12 24.36
C GLN A 80 8.12 5.29 22.84
N ARG A 81 7.62 4.32 22.07
CA ARG A 81 7.51 4.44 20.60
C ARG A 81 6.65 5.63 20.19
N VAL A 82 5.48 5.79 20.82
CA VAL A 82 4.56 6.92 20.54
C VAL A 82 5.17 8.25 20.98
N GLU A 83 5.73 8.32 22.19
CA GLU A 83 6.38 9.52 22.74
C GLU A 83 7.50 10.01 21.82
N ARG A 84 8.35 9.10 21.35
CA ARG A 84 9.42 9.45 20.39
C ARG A 84 8.88 10.12 19.14
N TRP A 85 7.76 9.65 18.58
CA TRP A 85 7.14 10.31 17.43
C TRP A 85 6.60 11.70 17.77
N VAL A 86 5.94 11.85 18.91
CA VAL A 86 5.37 13.13 19.35
C VAL A 86 6.47 14.16 19.61
N GLU A 87 7.61 13.75 20.15
CA GLU A 87 8.72 14.65 20.51
C GLU A 87 9.68 14.90 19.34
N GLU A 88 10.16 13.84 18.68
CA GLU A 88 11.23 13.94 17.68
C GLU A 88 10.73 14.42 16.33
N TYR A 89 9.52 14.04 15.91
CA TYR A 89 9.04 14.35 14.57
C TYR A 89 8.93 15.87 14.33
N PRO A 90 8.25 16.66 15.21
CA PRO A 90 8.28 18.12 15.10
C PRO A 90 9.68 18.71 15.20
N ARG A 91 10.52 18.17 16.08
CA ARG A 91 11.88 18.67 16.33
C ARG A 91 12.78 18.53 15.10
N VAL A 92 12.71 17.39 14.41
CA VAL A 92 13.59 17.07 13.28
C VAL A 92 13.03 17.62 11.97
N LEU A 93 11.70 17.64 11.78
CA LEU A 93 11.10 17.99 10.50
C LEU A 93 10.36 19.33 10.49
N GLY A 94 10.22 20.00 11.63
CA GLY A 94 9.44 21.22 11.78
C GLY A 94 10.02 22.47 11.16
N GLU A 95 11.24 22.44 10.62
CA GLU A 95 11.82 23.54 9.82
C GLU A 95 11.47 23.44 8.32
N PHE A 96 11.16 22.25 7.82
CA PHE A 96 10.87 22.04 6.40
C PHE A 96 9.48 22.52 6.04
N ARG A 97 9.29 23.00 4.80
CA ARG A 97 7.99 23.46 4.30
C ARG A 97 7.73 22.91 2.90
N ASP A 98 6.51 22.47 2.66
CA ASP A 98 6.02 22.14 1.32
C ASP A 98 5.61 23.40 0.53
N SER A 99 5.10 23.21 -0.69
CA SER A 99 4.65 24.32 -1.55
C SER A 99 3.45 25.10 -0.99
N ASP A 100 2.73 24.54 -0.02
CA ASP A 100 1.60 25.17 0.66
C ASP A 100 2.02 25.81 2.00
N GLY A 101 3.31 25.81 2.33
CA GLY A 101 3.85 26.36 3.57
C GLY A 101 3.56 25.50 4.80
N ARG A 102 3.29 24.21 4.64
CA ARG A 102 3.05 23.27 5.75
C ARG A 102 4.31 22.46 6.06
N PRO A 103 4.56 22.11 7.34
CA PRO A 103 5.58 21.12 7.65
C PRO A 103 5.19 19.75 7.06
N PRO A 104 6.15 18.82 6.88
CA PRO A 104 5.83 17.44 6.58
C PRO A 104 4.78 16.90 7.57
N ARG A 105 3.73 16.28 7.02
CA ARG A 105 2.68 15.65 7.80
C ARG A 105 2.79 14.14 7.65
N HIS A 106 2.84 13.44 8.78
CA HIS A 106 2.85 11.99 8.80
C HIS A 106 1.43 11.45 8.91
N THR A 107 1.08 10.45 8.09
CA THR A 107 -0.23 9.80 8.18
C THR A 107 -0.10 8.49 8.95
N PHE A 108 -0.56 8.51 10.20
CA PHE A 108 -0.59 7.37 11.10
C PHE A 108 -1.88 6.58 10.85
N PHE A 109 -1.80 5.46 10.12
CA PHE A 109 -2.95 4.57 10.07
C PHE A 109 -2.92 3.67 11.31
N TYR A 110 -3.80 3.96 12.26
CA TYR A 110 -3.78 3.36 13.59
C TYR A 110 -4.68 2.11 13.65
N PRO A 111 -4.20 0.95 14.13
CA PRO A 111 -4.96 -0.29 14.21
C PRO A 111 -6.05 -0.22 15.27
N GLU A 112 -7.31 -0.49 14.90
CA GLU A 112 -8.43 -0.57 15.87
C GLU A 112 -8.10 -1.52 17.03
N GLU A 113 -7.57 -2.70 16.72
CA GLU A 113 -7.33 -3.76 17.69
C GLU A 113 -6.20 -3.45 18.69
N GLU A 114 -5.37 -2.44 18.44
CA GLU A 114 -4.40 -1.92 19.43
C GLU A 114 -4.85 -0.60 20.04
N TYR A 115 -6.15 -0.29 20.00
CA TYR A 115 -6.68 0.95 20.57
C TYR A 115 -6.27 1.11 22.04
N GLU A 116 -5.46 2.13 22.28
CA GLU A 116 -5.14 2.65 23.60
C GLU A 116 -5.45 4.14 23.60
N PRO A 117 -6.32 4.62 24.51
CA PRO A 117 -6.67 6.04 24.56
C PRO A 117 -5.45 6.95 24.66
N GLU A 118 -4.51 6.60 25.53
CA GLU A 118 -3.29 7.37 25.79
C GLU A 118 -2.48 7.61 24.50
N TYR A 119 -2.32 6.58 23.67
CA TYR A 119 -1.53 6.68 22.44
C TYR A 119 -2.21 7.58 21.42
N LEU A 120 -3.53 7.44 21.26
CA LEU A 120 -4.30 8.29 20.35
C LEU A 120 -4.44 9.73 20.85
N ASP A 121 -4.54 9.96 22.16
CA ASP A 121 -4.55 11.31 22.74
C ASP A 121 -3.23 12.04 22.43
N ALA A 122 -2.11 11.33 22.54
CA ALA A 122 -0.77 11.84 22.21
C ALA A 122 -0.63 12.15 20.71
N LEU A 123 -1.03 11.22 19.84
CA LEU A 123 -1.05 11.44 18.38
C LEU A 123 -2.01 12.56 17.97
N ALA A 124 -3.17 12.70 18.62
CA ALA A 124 -4.09 13.80 18.39
C ALA A 124 -3.45 15.14 18.77
N GLY A 125 -2.65 15.17 19.85
CA GLY A 125 -1.80 16.31 20.21
C GLY A 125 -0.84 16.70 19.09
N LEU A 126 -0.14 15.74 18.50
CA LEU A 126 0.76 15.95 17.36
C LEU A 126 0.01 16.43 16.10
N CYS A 127 -1.15 15.85 15.80
CA CYS A 127 -1.98 16.24 14.67
C CYS A 127 -2.51 17.68 14.80
N ARG A 128 -2.95 18.10 15.99
CA ARG A 128 -3.39 19.48 16.26
C ARG A 128 -2.28 20.52 16.06
N GLN A 129 -1.03 20.13 16.30
CA GLN A 129 0.14 20.96 16.01
C GLN A 129 0.47 21.03 14.51
N GLY A 130 -0.23 20.28 13.66
CA GLY A 130 -0.10 20.33 12.20
C GLY A 130 0.93 19.38 11.62
N PHE A 131 1.43 18.42 12.40
CA PHE A 131 2.49 17.46 12.03
C PHE A 131 2.00 16.08 11.59
N GLY A 132 0.69 15.83 11.64
CA GLY A 132 0.19 14.54 11.22
C GLY A 132 -1.31 14.48 11.06
N GLU A 133 -1.75 13.30 10.60
CA GLU A 133 -3.12 12.88 10.42
C GLU A 133 -3.24 11.45 10.92
N VAL A 134 -4.34 11.10 11.57
CA VAL A 134 -4.66 9.71 11.95
C VAL A 134 -5.74 9.20 11.02
N GLU A 135 -5.55 7.99 10.50
CA GLU A 135 -6.47 7.27 9.61
C GLU A 135 -6.69 5.84 10.12
N ILE A 136 -7.59 5.07 9.49
CA ILE A 136 -7.98 3.75 9.99
C ILE A 136 -7.11 2.65 9.38
N HIS A 137 -6.50 1.86 10.26
CA HIS A 137 -5.87 0.60 9.96
C HIS A 137 -6.63 -0.52 10.66
N LEU A 138 -6.75 -1.68 10.02
CA LEU A 138 -7.43 -2.83 10.62
C LEU A 138 -6.81 -4.15 10.21
N HIS A 139 -6.50 -4.98 11.21
CA HIS A 139 -6.31 -6.41 11.02
C HIS A 139 -7.61 -7.17 11.26
N HIS A 140 -8.00 -8.00 10.30
CA HIS A 140 -9.14 -8.90 10.45
C HIS A 140 -8.91 -10.21 9.69
N ASP A 141 -9.60 -11.28 10.11
CA ASP A 141 -9.45 -12.61 9.53
C ASP A 141 -10.78 -13.37 9.66
N ARG A 142 -11.22 -13.98 8.55
CA ARG A 142 -12.51 -14.69 8.44
C ARG A 142 -13.69 -13.85 8.94
N ASP A 143 -13.64 -12.54 8.69
CA ASP A 143 -14.69 -11.60 9.05
C ASP A 143 -15.89 -11.71 8.09
N THR A 144 -16.98 -11.05 8.45
CA THR A 144 -18.16 -10.85 7.61
C THR A 144 -18.31 -9.38 7.25
N ALA A 145 -19.07 -9.06 6.20
CA ALA A 145 -19.34 -7.66 5.85
C ALA A 145 -20.00 -6.86 6.99
N GLN A 146 -20.83 -7.52 7.81
CA GLN A 146 -21.45 -6.90 8.99
C GLN A 146 -20.44 -6.69 10.12
N GLY A 147 -19.57 -7.68 10.39
CA GLY A 147 -18.53 -7.57 11.40
C GLY A 147 -17.52 -6.47 11.05
N LEU A 148 -17.07 -6.42 9.80
CA LEU A 148 -16.21 -5.36 9.29
C LEU A 148 -16.86 -3.99 9.43
N ARG A 149 -18.14 -3.85 9.04
CA ARG A 149 -18.89 -2.59 9.20
C ARG A 149 -18.89 -2.11 10.64
N HIS A 150 -19.24 -3.00 11.57
CA HIS A 150 -19.35 -2.65 12.99
C HIS A 150 -18.02 -2.12 13.55
N LYS A 151 -16.92 -2.80 13.23
CA LYS A 151 -15.55 -2.38 13.59
C LYS A 151 -15.22 -0.98 13.06
N LEU A 152 -15.40 -0.77 11.75
CA LEU A 152 -15.12 0.50 11.09
C LEU A 152 -15.97 1.65 11.64
N GLU A 153 -17.28 1.44 11.84
CA GLU A 153 -18.18 2.47 12.37
C GLU A 153 -17.85 2.80 13.83
N SER A 154 -17.57 1.78 14.66
CA SER A 154 -17.19 1.96 16.06
C SER A 154 -15.88 2.74 16.18
N PHE A 155 -14.84 2.32 15.47
CA PHE A 155 -13.54 2.97 15.56
C PHE A 155 -13.54 4.37 14.96
N LYS A 156 -14.23 4.58 13.82
CA LYS A 156 -14.45 5.93 13.26
C LYS A 156 -15.11 6.87 14.27
N THR A 157 -16.10 6.37 15.01
CA THR A 157 -16.79 7.15 16.06
C THR A 157 -15.84 7.48 17.20
N ILE A 158 -15.06 6.52 17.67
CA ILE A 158 -14.04 6.75 18.71
C ILE A 158 -13.03 7.82 18.27
N LEU A 159 -12.45 7.69 17.08
CA LEU A 159 -11.49 8.65 16.55
C LEU A 159 -12.09 10.06 16.46
N ALA A 160 -13.30 10.18 15.92
CA ALA A 160 -13.91 11.48 15.69
C ALA A 160 -14.43 12.15 16.97
N GLU A 161 -15.13 11.41 17.84
CA GLU A 161 -15.85 11.98 18.97
C GLU A 161 -15.00 12.10 20.22
N ARG A 162 -14.16 11.09 20.52
CA ARG A 162 -13.30 11.11 21.70
C ARG A 162 -12.03 11.92 21.48
N HIS A 163 -11.38 11.72 20.33
CA HIS A 163 -10.04 12.27 20.07
C HIS A 163 -10.05 13.54 19.22
N GLY A 164 -11.18 13.86 18.59
CA GLY A 164 -11.28 14.98 17.64
C GLY A 164 -10.42 14.75 16.39
N LEU A 165 -10.18 13.49 16.04
CA LEU A 165 -9.46 13.07 14.84
C LEU A 165 -10.42 12.90 13.65
N LEU A 166 -9.87 12.53 12.49
CA LEU A 166 -10.55 12.36 11.20
C LEU A 166 -11.10 13.66 10.60
N ALA A 167 -11.06 13.73 9.26
CA ALA A 167 -11.56 14.87 8.52
C ALA A 167 -13.09 14.82 8.39
N ARG A 168 -13.70 16.00 8.29
CA ARG A 168 -15.12 16.15 7.93
C ARG A 168 -15.24 16.67 6.52
N GLU A 169 -16.11 16.03 5.74
CA GLU A 169 -16.48 16.49 4.41
C GLU A 169 -17.16 17.87 4.50
N ARG A 170 -16.68 18.84 3.71
CA ARG A 170 -17.11 20.24 3.81
C ARG A 170 -18.60 20.45 3.53
N THR A 171 -19.18 19.66 2.63
CA THR A 171 -20.56 19.81 2.17
C THR A 171 -21.57 19.16 3.10
N THR A 172 -21.25 17.98 3.62
CA THR A 172 -22.19 17.15 4.41
C THR A 172 -21.89 17.18 5.92
N GLY A 173 -20.68 17.58 6.32
CA GLY A 173 -20.19 17.45 7.69
C GLY A 173 -19.85 16.01 8.10
N ALA A 174 -20.01 15.04 7.19
CA ALA A 174 -19.76 13.62 7.46
C ALA A 174 -18.29 13.37 7.77
N VAL A 175 -18.03 12.58 8.82
CA VAL A 175 -16.69 12.09 9.13
C VAL A 175 -16.23 11.12 8.05
N ARG A 176 -15.05 11.36 7.50
CA ARG A 176 -14.42 10.55 6.45
C ARG A 176 -13.06 10.06 6.93
N TYR A 177 -12.62 8.92 6.40
CA TYR A 177 -11.33 8.33 6.74
C TYR A 177 -10.68 7.67 5.52
N GLY A 178 -9.36 7.55 5.53
CA GLY A 178 -8.57 6.71 4.64
C GLY A 178 -8.35 5.35 5.29
N PHE A 179 -8.19 4.31 4.47
CA PHE A 179 -8.02 2.95 4.97
C PHE A 179 -6.73 2.30 4.48
N ILE A 180 -6.08 1.53 5.37
CA ILE A 180 -5.18 0.46 4.98
C ILE A 180 -5.61 -0.86 5.63
N HIS A 181 -5.49 -1.93 4.86
CA HIS A 181 -5.71 -3.27 5.36
C HIS A 181 -4.41 -3.82 5.97
N GLY A 182 -4.41 -4.12 7.27
CA GLY A 182 -3.17 -4.49 7.98
C GLY A 182 -2.52 -5.78 7.51
N ASN A 183 -3.34 -6.75 7.13
CA ASN A 183 -2.86 -7.98 6.50
C ASN A 183 -2.61 -7.88 4.98
N TRP A 184 -2.77 -6.68 4.41
CA TRP A 184 -2.62 -6.43 2.97
C TRP A 184 -3.57 -7.25 2.09
N ALA A 185 -4.64 -7.80 2.66
CA ALA A 185 -5.48 -8.84 2.06
C ALA A 185 -6.84 -8.31 1.56
N LEU A 186 -6.88 -7.03 1.16
CA LEU A 186 -8.05 -6.31 0.67
C LEU A 186 -8.95 -7.16 -0.25
N CYS A 187 -10.26 -7.05 -0.11
CA CYS A 187 -11.28 -7.82 -0.83
C CYS A 187 -11.04 -9.33 -0.78
N ASN A 188 -10.65 -9.86 0.38
CA ASN A 188 -10.36 -11.28 0.58
C ASN A 188 -9.35 -11.84 -0.44
N SER A 189 -8.30 -11.05 -0.74
CA SER A 189 -7.41 -11.34 -1.85
C SER A 189 -6.49 -12.53 -1.60
N ARG A 190 -6.24 -12.94 -0.37
CA ARG A 190 -5.34 -14.05 -0.09
C ARG A 190 -5.93 -15.38 -0.60
N PRO A 191 -5.18 -16.23 -1.33
CA PRO A 191 -5.72 -17.45 -1.95
C PRO A 191 -6.32 -18.48 -0.99
N ASP A 192 -5.89 -18.50 0.28
CA ASP A 192 -6.39 -19.41 1.32
C ASP A 192 -7.60 -18.84 2.08
N GLY A 193 -8.11 -17.66 1.68
CA GLY A 193 -9.23 -16.99 2.34
C GLY A 193 -8.92 -16.50 3.76
N ARG A 194 -7.65 -16.50 4.18
CA ARG A 194 -7.23 -15.93 5.46
C ARG A 194 -6.99 -14.43 5.35
N TRP A 195 -7.00 -13.82 6.53
CA TRP A 195 -6.61 -12.46 6.81
C TRP A 195 -7.50 -11.38 6.21
N CYS A 196 -8.74 -11.74 5.89
CA CYS A 196 -9.83 -10.82 5.56
C CYS A 196 -11.18 -11.54 5.76
N GLY A 197 -11.68 -12.25 4.75
CA GLY A 197 -12.98 -12.93 4.76
C GLY A 197 -14.12 -12.18 4.05
N VAL A 198 -13.90 -10.93 3.65
CA VAL A 198 -14.93 -10.06 3.06
C VAL A 198 -14.62 -9.77 1.59
N ASN A 199 -15.38 -10.38 0.67
CA ASN A 199 -15.21 -10.13 -0.77
C ASN A 199 -15.64 -8.72 -1.19
N ASN A 200 -16.71 -8.19 -0.59
CA ASN A 200 -17.27 -6.86 -0.85
C ASN A 200 -16.73 -5.75 0.08
N GLU A 201 -15.45 -5.84 0.43
CA GLU A 201 -14.79 -4.96 1.39
C GLU A 201 -14.79 -3.48 0.96
N LEU A 202 -14.56 -3.14 -0.33
CA LEU A 202 -14.61 -1.76 -0.82
C LEU A 202 -16.00 -1.15 -0.67
N THR A 203 -17.05 -1.96 -0.87
CA THR A 203 -18.44 -1.53 -0.66
C THR A 203 -18.68 -1.17 0.79
N VAL A 204 -18.23 -2.02 1.73
CA VAL A 204 -18.35 -1.75 3.16
C VAL A 204 -17.59 -0.48 3.50
N LEU A 205 -16.31 -0.39 3.13
CA LEU A 205 -15.46 0.78 3.34
C LEU A 205 -16.11 2.08 2.84
N ARG A 206 -16.60 2.11 1.59
CA ARG A 206 -17.28 3.27 1.01
C ARG A 206 -18.49 3.69 1.84
N GLN A 207 -19.35 2.73 2.19
CA GLN A 207 -20.59 2.98 2.92
C GLN A 207 -20.35 3.43 4.36
N THR A 208 -19.27 3.00 4.99
CA THR A 208 -18.88 3.45 6.33
C THR A 208 -18.15 4.79 6.32
N GLY A 209 -17.81 5.34 5.15
CA GLY A 209 -17.26 6.69 4.99
C GLY A 209 -15.80 6.75 4.55
N CYS A 210 -15.20 5.63 4.12
CA CYS A 210 -13.87 5.61 3.56
C CYS A 210 -13.81 6.43 2.26
N TYR A 211 -12.86 7.36 2.16
CA TYR A 211 -12.67 8.17 0.94
C TYR A 211 -11.67 7.53 -0.03
N ALA A 212 -10.68 6.78 0.47
CA ALA A 212 -9.72 6.06 -0.35
C ALA A 212 -9.05 4.91 0.42
N ASP A 213 -8.72 3.86 -0.32
CA ASP A 213 -7.83 2.79 0.14
C ASP A 213 -6.37 3.09 -0.27
N PHE A 214 -5.47 2.79 0.65
CA PHE A 214 -4.02 2.95 0.52
C PHE A 214 -3.29 1.63 0.76
N THR A 215 -3.94 0.47 0.59
CA THR A 215 -3.32 -0.82 0.90
C THR A 215 -2.21 -1.18 -0.09
N LEU A 216 -2.26 -0.72 -1.35
CA LEU A 216 -1.39 -1.27 -2.41
C LEU A 216 -0.17 -0.39 -2.73
N PRO A 217 0.99 -0.97 -3.13
CA PRO A 217 1.21 -2.38 -3.48
C PRO A 217 1.53 -3.27 -2.27
N SER A 218 1.10 -4.53 -2.32
CA SER A 218 1.44 -5.56 -1.33
C SER A 218 2.51 -6.56 -1.83
N ALA A 219 3.04 -6.35 -3.03
CA ALA A 219 4.10 -7.18 -3.58
C ALA A 219 5.30 -7.25 -2.61
N PRO A 220 5.89 -8.44 -2.41
CA PRO A 220 5.75 -9.66 -3.21
C PRO A 220 4.63 -10.62 -2.74
N SER A 221 3.71 -10.20 -1.86
CA SER A 221 2.65 -11.06 -1.29
C SER A 221 1.73 -11.66 -2.35
N PRO A 222 1.15 -12.86 -2.15
CA PRO A 222 0.02 -13.39 -2.93
C PRO A 222 -1.15 -12.41 -3.01
N THR A 223 -1.32 -11.50 -2.07
CA THR A 223 -2.42 -10.51 -2.08
C THR A 223 -2.26 -9.44 -3.15
N GLN A 224 -1.08 -9.29 -3.76
CA GLN A 224 -0.81 -8.28 -4.78
C GLN A 224 -1.80 -8.38 -5.94
N THR A 225 -2.34 -7.22 -6.32
CA THR A 225 -3.28 -7.08 -7.42
C THR A 225 -2.60 -7.06 -8.79
N ARG A 226 -3.37 -7.34 -9.84
CA ARG A 226 -2.96 -7.19 -11.25
C ARG A 226 -2.72 -5.74 -11.64
N LYS A 227 -3.60 -4.81 -11.26
CA LYS A 227 -3.49 -3.40 -11.64
C LYS A 227 -2.42 -2.73 -10.78
N ILE A 228 -1.46 -2.04 -11.39
CA ILE A 228 -0.32 -1.44 -10.67
C ILE A 228 -0.11 0.03 -11.06
N ASN A 229 0.59 0.79 -10.22
CA ASN A 229 1.03 2.15 -10.49
C ASN A 229 -0.12 3.07 -10.96
N SER A 230 -1.27 2.99 -10.29
CA SER A 230 -2.49 3.67 -10.73
C SER A 230 -3.22 4.36 -9.58
N LEU A 231 -3.90 5.47 -9.90
CA LEU A 231 -5.05 5.96 -9.13
C LEU A 231 -6.31 5.55 -9.89
N TYR A 232 -7.20 4.81 -9.25
CA TYR A 232 -8.37 4.27 -9.93
C TYR A 232 -9.52 3.99 -8.99
N TYR A 233 -10.72 3.98 -9.55
CA TYR A 233 -11.92 3.56 -8.87
C TYR A 233 -12.17 2.08 -9.13
N ALA A 234 -12.39 1.30 -8.08
CA ALA A 234 -12.82 -0.10 -8.19
C ALA A 234 -14.09 -0.34 -7.38
N GLY A 235 -14.91 -1.26 -7.89
CA GLY A 235 -16.04 -1.84 -7.18
C GLY A 235 -15.76 -3.29 -6.82
N ASP A 236 -16.69 -3.91 -6.12
CA ASP A 236 -16.59 -5.31 -5.72
C ASP A 236 -17.62 -6.20 -6.42
N ASN A 237 -17.41 -7.51 -6.27
CA ASN A 237 -18.43 -8.52 -6.47
C ASN A 237 -18.51 -9.36 -5.18
N PRO A 238 -19.65 -9.38 -4.44
CA PRO A 238 -19.78 -10.15 -3.21
C PRO A 238 -19.45 -11.65 -3.37
N ASN A 239 -19.62 -12.20 -4.57
CA ASN A 239 -19.39 -13.61 -4.86
C ASN A 239 -17.95 -13.92 -5.29
N GLN A 240 -17.07 -12.92 -5.41
CA GLN A 240 -15.70 -13.12 -5.89
C GLN A 240 -14.70 -12.26 -5.12
N PRO A 241 -13.57 -12.81 -4.67
CA PRO A 241 -12.52 -12.00 -4.05
C PRO A 241 -11.86 -11.08 -5.08
N ARG A 242 -11.06 -10.12 -4.59
CA ARG A 242 -10.20 -9.23 -5.39
C ARG A 242 -10.95 -8.29 -6.33
N GLY A 243 -12.04 -7.68 -5.87
CA GLY A 243 -12.77 -6.64 -6.63
C GLY A 243 -11.84 -5.55 -7.20
N HIS A 244 -10.80 -5.21 -6.45
CA HIS A 244 -9.78 -4.22 -6.83
C HIS A 244 -8.77 -4.66 -7.92
N ASP A 245 -8.85 -5.87 -8.49
CA ASP A 245 -7.97 -6.34 -9.58
C ASP A 245 -8.09 -5.55 -10.89
N THR A 246 -9.21 -4.84 -11.04
CA THR A 246 -9.53 -3.99 -12.18
C THR A 246 -10.19 -2.70 -11.69
N GLY A 247 -10.39 -1.75 -12.60
CA GLY A 247 -11.13 -0.54 -12.30
C GLY A 247 -10.89 0.56 -13.32
N VAL A 248 -11.50 1.72 -13.06
CA VAL A 248 -11.50 2.88 -13.95
C VAL A 248 -10.46 3.89 -13.47
N ASP A 249 -9.48 4.20 -14.32
CA ASP A 249 -8.47 5.22 -14.01
C ASP A 249 -9.11 6.57 -13.69
N VAL A 250 -8.65 7.21 -12.60
CA VAL A 250 -9.08 8.57 -12.24
C VAL A 250 -8.80 9.51 -13.42
N GLY A 251 -9.77 10.36 -13.76
CA GLY A 251 -9.67 11.32 -14.85
C GLY A 251 -9.89 10.75 -16.26
N ARG A 252 -10.19 9.45 -16.39
CA ARG A 252 -10.55 8.85 -17.70
C ARG A 252 -12.05 8.85 -17.98
N ARG A 253 -12.85 8.68 -16.93
CA ARG A 253 -14.32 8.70 -16.93
C ARG A 253 -14.81 9.23 -15.58
N PRO A 254 -16.09 9.64 -15.45
CA PRO A 254 -16.69 9.90 -14.15
C PRO A 254 -16.52 8.71 -13.19
N GLN A 255 -16.43 9.00 -11.90
CA GLN A 255 -16.40 7.96 -10.86
C GLN A 255 -17.67 7.10 -10.95
N PRO A 256 -17.55 5.76 -11.04
CA PRO A 256 -18.70 4.88 -10.92
C PRO A 256 -19.36 4.99 -9.53
N GLU A 257 -20.69 4.93 -9.44
CA GLU A 257 -21.43 5.14 -8.18
C GLU A 257 -21.01 4.19 -7.05
N ASP A 258 -20.86 2.90 -7.35
CA ASP A 258 -20.46 1.87 -6.40
C ASP A 258 -18.96 1.55 -6.47
N SER A 259 -18.14 2.59 -6.33
CA SER A 259 -16.69 2.42 -6.35
C SER A 259 -15.96 3.23 -5.28
N LEU A 260 -14.84 2.68 -4.82
CA LEU A 260 -13.90 3.31 -3.91
C LEU A 260 -12.64 3.72 -4.68
N LEU A 261 -12.04 4.85 -4.31
CA LEU A 261 -10.75 5.27 -4.84
C LEU A 261 -9.64 4.40 -4.24
N LEU A 262 -8.76 3.85 -5.07
CA LEU A 262 -7.53 3.20 -4.66
C LEU A 262 -6.33 4.03 -5.10
N ILE A 263 -5.44 4.34 -4.14
CA ILE A 263 -4.20 5.07 -4.37
C ILE A 263 -3.04 4.11 -4.19
N GLN A 264 -2.43 3.71 -5.30
CA GLN A 264 -1.31 2.79 -5.28
C GLN A 264 0.03 3.50 -5.18
N GLY A 265 0.93 2.91 -4.40
CA GLY A 265 2.35 3.23 -4.43
C GLY A 265 3.09 2.70 -5.66
N PRO A 266 4.37 3.07 -5.82
CA PRO A 266 5.21 2.59 -6.91
C PRO A 266 5.52 1.11 -6.76
N LEU A 267 5.40 0.35 -7.85
CA LEU A 267 5.80 -1.05 -7.97
C LEU A 267 6.66 -1.25 -9.22
N LEU A 268 7.95 -1.47 -8.99
CA LEU A 268 8.99 -1.50 -10.02
C LEU A 268 10.02 -2.60 -9.82
N LEU A 269 10.68 -2.97 -10.92
CA LEU A 269 11.93 -3.73 -10.87
C LEU A 269 13.10 -2.73 -10.82
N ASN A 270 13.83 -2.74 -9.71
CA ASN A 270 15.03 -1.95 -9.51
C ASN A 270 16.23 -2.66 -10.14
N TRP A 271 16.68 -2.16 -11.28
CA TRP A 271 17.85 -2.67 -11.99
C TRP A 271 19.18 -2.03 -11.54
N GLY A 272 19.14 -0.94 -10.77
CA GLY A 272 20.33 -0.35 -10.14
C GLY A 272 20.77 -1.18 -8.93
N ASN A 273 19.82 -1.80 -8.23
CA ASN A 273 20.07 -2.73 -7.14
C ASN A 273 19.71 -4.17 -7.52
N ARG A 274 20.71 -4.97 -7.88
CA ARG A 274 20.52 -6.35 -8.33
C ARG A 274 20.96 -7.36 -7.30
N LYS A 275 20.14 -8.40 -7.09
CA LYS A 275 20.54 -9.60 -6.35
C LYS A 275 21.54 -10.38 -7.20
N TRP A 276 22.70 -10.66 -6.62
CA TRP A 276 23.82 -11.37 -7.28
C TRP A 276 24.29 -10.70 -8.59
N GLY A 277 24.07 -9.39 -8.75
CA GLY A 277 24.40 -8.66 -9.98
C GLY A 277 23.49 -8.91 -11.19
N LEU A 278 22.55 -9.86 -11.11
CA LEU A 278 21.77 -10.33 -12.26
C LEU A 278 20.27 -10.00 -12.15
N LEU A 279 19.66 -10.31 -11.01
CA LEU A 279 18.21 -10.21 -10.85
C LEU A 279 17.82 -8.87 -10.23
N PRO A 280 16.94 -8.07 -10.84
CA PRO A 280 16.53 -6.80 -10.25
C PRO A 280 15.82 -7.06 -8.92
N ARG A 281 16.06 -6.20 -7.93
CA ARG A 281 15.25 -6.21 -6.70
C ARG A 281 13.90 -5.59 -6.97
N LEU A 282 12.95 -5.90 -6.10
CA LEU A 282 11.64 -5.27 -6.12
C LEU A 282 11.74 -3.91 -5.42
N GLU A 283 11.14 -2.89 -6.03
CA GLU A 283 10.85 -1.61 -5.39
C GLU A 283 9.33 -1.52 -5.25
N ASN A 284 8.82 -1.40 -4.03
CA ASN A 284 7.39 -1.37 -3.71
C ASN A 284 7.00 -0.15 -2.84
N GLY A 285 7.89 0.84 -2.69
CA GLY A 285 7.65 2.02 -1.86
C GLY A 285 7.75 1.80 -0.35
N CYS A 286 8.26 0.64 0.10
CA CYS A 286 8.50 0.36 1.51
C CYS A 286 9.68 1.18 2.05
N LEU A 287 9.50 1.84 3.19
CA LEU A 287 10.55 2.50 3.95
C LEU A 287 10.77 1.73 5.25
N GLN A 288 11.92 1.06 5.37
CA GLN A 288 12.33 0.31 6.56
C GLN A 288 13.85 0.16 6.57
N GLY A 289 14.46 -0.35 7.65
CA GLY A 289 15.92 -0.45 7.75
C GLY A 289 16.61 -1.18 6.59
N SER A 290 15.97 -2.23 6.03
CA SER A 290 16.48 -2.95 4.85
C SER A 290 16.20 -2.27 3.50
N GLN A 291 15.39 -1.21 3.49
CA GLN A 291 14.99 -0.43 2.33
C GLN A 291 14.97 1.07 2.70
N PRO A 292 16.13 1.69 2.96
CA PRO A 292 16.21 3.10 3.37
C PRO A 292 15.80 4.03 2.21
N PRO A 293 15.33 5.26 2.48
CA PRO A 293 15.08 6.24 1.45
C PRO A 293 16.38 6.68 0.77
N SER A 294 16.33 6.97 -0.53
CA SER A 294 17.46 7.53 -1.28
C SER A 294 16.98 8.30 -2.51
N LEU A 295 17.83 9.19 -3.05
CA LEU A 295 17.51 9.92 -4.29
C LEU A 295 17.37 8.97 -5.50
N GLU A 296 18.10 7.86 -5.52
CA GLU A 296 17.93 6.82 -6.55
C GLU A 296 16.52 6.23 -6.48
N ARG A 297 16.04 5.91 -5.28
CA ARG A 297 14.68 5.40 -5.07
C ARG A 297 13.62 6.43 -5.41
N LEU A 298 13.82 7.71 -5.06
CA LEU A 298 12.94 8.79 -5.49
C LEU A 298 12.81 8.84 -7.02
N HIS A 299 13.93 8.71 -7.75
CA HIS A 299 13.89 8.67 -9.21
C HIS A 299 13.11 7.45 -9.74
N LEU A 300 13.22 6.29 -9.09
CA LEU A 300 12.39 5.13 -9.39
C LEU A 300 10.92 5.41 -9.11
N TRP A 301 10.55 5.96 -7.95
CA TRP A 301 9.17 6.28 -7.62
C TRP A 301 8.54 7.22 -8.64
N LEU A 302 9.25 8.26 -9.05
CA LEU A 302 8.81 9.16 -10.13
C LEU A 302 8.70 8.43 -11.48
N LYS A 303 9.58 7.47 -11.76
CA LYS A 303 9.53 6.63 -12.97
C LYS A 303 8.34 5.68 -13.01
N ALA A 304 7.78 5.28 -11.85
CA ALA A 304 6.50 4.55 -11.80
C ALA A 304 5.39 5.33 -12.49
N ARG A 305 5.47 6.67 -12.40
CA ARG A 305 4.60 7.61 -13.11
C ARG A 305 3.12 7.35 -12.81
N VAL A 306 2.81 7.26 -11.52
CA VAL A 306 1.43 7.23 -11.02
C VAL A 306 0.88 8.66 -11.14
N GLN A 307 -0.02 8.87 -12.10
CA GLN A 307 -0.54 10.20 -12.48
C GLN A 307 -1.99 10.10 -12.90
N VAL A 308 -2.68 11.24 -12.95
CA VAL A 308 -4.00 11.36 -13.58
C VAL A 308 -3.86 11.97 -14.98
N PRO A 309 -4.58 11.49 -16.01
CA PRO A 309 -4.41 11.96 -17.39
C PRO A 309 -4.61 13.47 -17.58
N GLY A 310 -5.50 14.09 -16.80
CA GLY A 310 -5.76 15.54 -16.86
C GLY A 310 -4.67 16.41 -16.23
N ARG A 311 -3.75 15.82 -15.45
CA ARG A 311 -2.62 16.50 -14.80
C ARG A 311 -1.36 15.66 -14.93
N PRO A 312 -0.78 15.56 -16.15
CA PRO A 312 0.44 14.78 -16.39
C PRO A 312 1.70 15.41 -15.76
N ASP A 313 1.57 16.60 -15.17
CA ASP A 313 2.55 17.29 -14.33
C ASP A 313 2.49 16.83 -12.86
N TRP A 314 1.45 16.12 -12.44
CA TRP A 314 1.26 15.65 -11.07
C TRP A 314 1.77 14.22 -10.92
N TYR A 315 2.68 14.01 -9.98
CA TYR A 315 3.26 12.73 -9.62
C TYR A 315 2.79 12.34 -8.23
N PHE A 316 2.06 11.24 -8.13
CA PHE A 316 1.62 10.68 -6.86
C PHE A 316 2.62 9.63 -6.41
N VAL A 317 3.22 9.83 -5.25
CA VAL A 317 4.14 8.88 -4.62
C VAL A 317 3.57 8.52 -3.27
N LYS A 318 2.92 7.35 -3.22
CA LYS A 318 2.45 6.74 -1.98
C LYS A 318 3.48 5.74 -1.51
N LEU A 319 4.06 5.96 -0.33
CA LEU A 319 5.02 5.08 0.34
C LEU A 319 4.35 4.41 1.54
N HIS A 320 5.00 3.40 2.10
CA HIS A 320 4.51 2.76 3.33
C HIS A 320 5.64 2.37 4.25
N THR A 321 5.34 2.24 5.54
CA THR A 321 6.29 1.84 6.58
C THR A 321 5.55 1.16 7.74
N HIS A 322 6.33 0.65 8.69
CA HIS A 322 5.90 0.27 10.04
C HIS A 322 6.67 1.18 11.00
N GLY A 323 6.27 2.44 11.11
CA GLY A 323 7.04 3.51 11.75
C GLY A 323 7.14 3.40 13.26
N ALA A 324 6.33 2.55 13.88
CA ALA A 324 6.42 2.24 15.31
C ALA A 324 7.47 1.15 15.64
N SER A 325 8.26 0.67 14.68
CA SER A 325 9.41 -0.21 14.96
C SER A 325 10.67 0.58 15.36
N GLU A 326 11.59 -0.06 16.08
CA GLU A 326 12.84 0.54 16.59
C GLU A 326 13.80 1.11 15.53
#